data_AF-A0A958E3U5-F1
#
_entry.id   AF-A0A958E3U5-F1
#
_cell.length_a   1.000
_cell.length_b   1.000
_cell.length_c   1.000
_cell.angle_alpha   90.00
_cell.angle_beta   90.00
_cell.angle_gamma   90.00
#
_symmetry.space_group_name_H-M   'P 1'
#
loop_
_entity.id
_entity.type
_entity.pdbx_description
1 polymer ?
#
loop_
_entity_poly.entity_id
_entity_poly.type
_entity_poly.pdbx_seq_one_letter_code
_entity_poly.pdbx_strand_id
1 'polypeptide(L)'
;MKTGKSRYRWLYWLKLIAGVALIAVLYYKIDNRESIVDAINNAKLQYLVVCALLLLPNIYLAYLKWRYLLNNRFAGIRNKDVLGSLLFGYTLGLITPGRIGELGRGLFFPGQDRLTITGLNVLDKAANQVIIFTLGGIALLTLIFHYQAWSIHDARWLLFIGAAALVAVWVVVLNPSLLKRILQQLQKQMPPG
;
A
#
# COMPACT_ATOMS: atom_id res chain seq x y z
N MET A 1 7.69 -18.52 -33.73
CA MET A 1 6.76 -18.06 -32.68
C MET A 1 7.52 -17.62 -31.42
N LYS A 2 8.15 -16.43 -31.41
CA LYS A 2 8.92 -15.87 -30.26
C LYS A 2 8.98 -14.33 -30.35
N THR A 3 7.92 -13.60 -30.04
CA THR A 3 7.96 -12.11 -30.07
C THR A 3 7.08 -11.43 -28.99
N GLY A 4 6.92 -12.04 -27.81
CA GLY A 4 6.16 -11.43 -26.69
C GLY A 4 7.00 -10.97 -25.48
N LYS A 5 8.24 -11.47 -25.32
CA LYS A 5 9.03 -11.31 -24.08
C LYS A 5 9.83 -9.99 -23.98
N SER A 6 10.09 -9.32 -25.11
CA SER A 6 10.97 -8.12 -25.14
C SER A 6 10.31 -6.87 -24.56
N ARG A 7 9.00 -6.70 -24.76
CA ARG A 7 8.27 -5.46 -24.43
C ARG A 7 8.14 -5.20 -22.92
N TYR A 8 8.18 -6.25 -22.09
CA TYR A 8 8.10 -6.13 -20.63
C TYR A 8 9.45 -5.82 -19.97
N ARG A 9 10.57 -6.15 -20.61
CA ARG A 9 11.93 -5.85 -20.08
C ARG A 9 12.22 -4.36 -20.10
N TRP A 10 11.84 -3.64 -21.17
CA TRP A 10 12.02 -2.19 -21.25
C TRP A 10 11.26 -1.45 -20.14
N LEU A 11 10.01 -1.84 -19.86
CA LEU A 11 9.21 -1.24 -18.78
C LEU A 11 9.82 -1.48 -17.40
N TYR A 12 10.45 -2.64 -17.18
CA TYR A 12 11.19 -2.92 -15.94
C TYR A 12 12.39 -1.97 -15.79
N TRP A 13 13.22 -1.84 -16.82
CA TRP A 13 14.37 -0.93 -16.80
C TRP A 13 13.96 0.54 -16.64
N LEU A 14 12.88 0.96 -17.31
CA LEU A 14 12.34 2.31 -17.17
C LEU A 14 11.88 2.59 -15.73
N LYS A 15 11.18 1.64 -15.08
CA LYS A 15 10.80 1.77 -13.67
C LYS A 15 12.01 1.84 -12.75
N LEU A 16 13.04 1.04 -13.02
CA LEU A 16 14.28 1.03 -12.24
C LEU A 16 15.02 2.36 -12.39
N ILE A 17 15.19 2.85 -13.62
CA ILE A 17 15.81 4.15 -13.90
C ILE A 17 15.00 5.28 -13.26
N ALA A 18 13.67 5.28 -13.37
CA ALA A 18 12.83 6.27 -12.72
C ALA A 18 12.99 6.26 -11.19
N GLY A 19 13.08 5.07 -10.58
CA GLY A 19 13.35 4.93 -9.14
C GLY A 19 14.71 5.49 -8.73
N VAL A 20 15.77 5.15 -9.48
CA VAL A 20 17.13 5.66 -9.24
C VAL A 20 17.20 7.18 -9.46
N ALA A 21 16.59 7.68 -10.54
CA ALA A 21 16.52 9.11 -10.83
C ALA A 21 15.76 9.87 -9.74
N LEU A 22 14.65 9.31 -9.22
CA LEU A 22 13.92 9.91 -8.11
C LEU A 22 14.79 9.96 -6.84
N ILE A 23 15.50 8.89 -6.51
CA ILE A 23 16.43 8.86 -5.36
C ILE A 23 17.53 9.90 -5.54
N ALA A 24 18.13 9.99 -6.74
CA ALA A 24 19.15 10.98 -7.04
C ALA A 24 18.62 12.41 -6.90
N VAL A 25 17.43 12.70 -7.45
CA VAL A 25 16.79 14.02 -7.32
C VAL A 25 16.50 14.35 -5.85
N LEU A 26 15.99 13.39 -5.08
CA LEU A 26 15.75 13.58 -3.64
C LEU A 26 17.06 13.84 -2.90
N TYR A 27 18.11 13.09 -3.20
CA TYR A 27 19.44 13.29 -2.63
C TYR A 27 19.95 14.71 -2.93
N TYR A 28 19.99 15.13 -4.20
CA TYR A 28 20.47 16.47 -4.56
C TYR A 28 19.59 17.62 -4.02
N LYS A 29 18.27 17.42 -3.90
CA LYS A 29 17.39 18.46 -3.33
C LYS A 29 17.48 18.59 -1.81
N ILE A 30 17.66 17.47 -1.11
CA ILE A 30 17.63 17.41 0.36
C ILE A 30 19.02 17.69 0.94
N ASP A 31 20.07 17.10 0.37
CA ASP A 31 21.46 17.20 0.87
C ASP A 31 22.03 18.64 0.74
N ASN A 32 21.42 19.48 -0.11
CA ASN A 32 21.76 20.90 -0.22
C ASN A 32 21.37 21.75 1.01
N ARG A 33 20.60 21.22 1.98
CA ARG A 33 20.13 22.00 3.14
C ARG A 33 20.50 21.39 4.50
N GLU A 34 20.46 20.06 4.64
CA GLU A 34 20.89 19.34 5.85
C GLU A 34 21.44 17.98 5.41
N SER A 35 22.62 17.58 5.91
CA SER A 35 23.11 16.24 5.62
C SER A 35 22.24 15.21 6.34
N ILE A 36 21.96 14.07 5.70
CA ILE A 36 21.22 12.97 6.33
C ILE A 36 21.89 12.53 7.64
N VAL A 37 23.22 12.63 7.70
CA VAL A 37 24.03 12.32 8.88
C VAL A 37 23.72 13.29 10.03
N ASP A 38 23.57 14.58 9.74
CA ASP A 38 23.18 15.58 10.74
C ASP A 38 21.76 15.33 11.25
N ALA A 39 20.83 14.93 10.38
CA ALA A 39 19.47 14.60 10.80
C ALA A 39 19.43 13.39 11.74
N ILE A 40 20.29 12.38 11.53
CA ILE A 40 20.42 11.24 12.44
C ILE A 40 21.04 11.68 13.77
N ASN A 41 22.11 12.48 13.73
CA ASN A 41 22.80 12.94 14.94
C ASN A 41 21.94 13.88 15.80
N ASN A 42 21.06 14.66 15.18
CA ASN A 42 20.14 15.58 15.84
C ASN A 42 18.75 14.96 16.13
N ALA A 43 18.54 13.68 15.78
CA ALA A 43 17.28 13.01 16.02
C ALA A 43 16.99 12.92 17.52
N LYS A 44 15.87 13.51 17.95
CA LYS A 44 15.49 13.49 19.37
C LYS A 44 14.95 12.10 19.73
N LEU A 45 15.63 11.42 20.66
CA LEU A 45 15.26 10.08 21.13
C LEU A 45 13.79 9.96 21.57
N GLN A 46 13.24 11.00 22.20
CA GLN A 46 11.84 11.05 22.61
C GLN A 46 10.87 10.78 21.45
N TYR A 47 11.13 11.33 20.26
CA TYR A 47 10.25 11.13 19.11
C TYR A 47 10.40 9.72 18.54
N LEU A 48 11.60 9.16 18.54
CA LEU A 48 11.84 7.77 18.13
C LEU A 48 11.09 6.79 19.03
N VAL A 49 11.12 7.01 20.35
CA VAL A 49 10.37 6.20 21.32
C VAL A 49 8.86 6.31 21.06
N VAL A 50 8.34 7.51 20.85
CA VAL A 50 6.91 7.70 20.51
C VAL A 50 6.55 6.96 19.22
N CYS A 51 7.37 7.05 18.17
CA CYS A 51 7.15 6.31 16.92
C CYS A 51 7.18 4.79 17.15
N ALA A 52 8.11 4.28 17.94
CA ALA A 52 8.19 2.86 18.30
C ALA A 52 6.96 2.40 19.10
N LEU A 53 6.47 3.23 20.01
CA LEU A 53 5.25 2.95 20.77
C LEU A 53 4.01 2.96 19.89
N LEU A 54 3.93 3.88 18.91
CA LEU A 54 2.81 3.95 17.96
C LEU A 54 2.78 2.79 16.95
N LEU A 55 3.89 2.09 16.75
CA LEU A 55 3.92 0.86 15.95
C LEU A 55 3.09 -0.27 16.58
N LEU A 56 3.07 -0.38 17.91
CA LEU A 56 2.32 -1.42 18.62
C LEU A 56 0.80 -1.36 18.36
N PRO A 57 0.09 -0.22 18.58
CA PRO A 57 -1.33 -0.13 18.25
C PRO A 57 -1.56 -0.25 16.75
N ASN A 58 -0.64 0.21 15.90
CA ASN A 58 -0.76 0.05 14.44
C ASN A 58 -0.82 -1.42 14.03
N ILE A 59 0.14 -2.23 14.50
CA ILE A 59 0.19 -3.67 14.21
C ILE A 59 -1.00 -4.38 14.85
N TYR A 60 -1.40 -3.98 16.06
CA TYR A 60 -2.55 -4.57 16.75
C TYR A 60 -3.86 -4.34 16.00
N LEU A 61 -4.12 -3.12 15.51
CA LEU A 61 -5.30 -2.83 14.68
C LEU A 61 -5.29 -3.61 13.36
N ALA A 62 -4.11 -3.73 12.72
CA ALA A 62 -3.96 -4.55 11.54
C ALA A 62 -4.25 -6.03 11.82
N TYR A 63 -3.82 -6.55 12.96
CA TYR A 63 -4.13 -7.89 13.43
C TYR A 63 -5.64 -8.10 13.66
N LEU A 64 -6.31 -7.18 14.35
CA LEU A 64 -7.76 -7.29 14.61
C LEU A 64 -8.56 -7.35 13.32
N LYS A 65 -8.25 -6.46 12.37
CA LYS A 65 -8.89 -6.42 11.06
C LYS A 65 -8.62 -7.69 10.26
N TRP A 66 -7.37 -8.16 10.25
CA TRP A 66 -7.01 -9.39 9.55
C TRP A 66 -7.70 -10.62 10.14
N ARG A 67 -7.75 -10.71 11.48
CA ARG A 67 -8.50 -11.75 12.20
C ARG A 67 -9.98 -11.75 11.82
N TYR A 68 -10.60 -10.58 11.78
CA TYR A 68 -12.00 -10.42 11.40
C TYR A 68 -12.26 -10.95 9.98
N LEU A 69 -11.44 -10.56 9.00
CA LEU A 69 -11.57 -11.03 7.62
C LEU A 69 -11.39 -12.55 7.49
N LEU A 70 -10.42 -13.11 8.19
CA LEU A 70 -10.15 -14.56 8.18
C LEU A 70 -11.28 -15.36 8.85
N ASN A 71 -11.76 -14.92 10.03
CA ASN A 71 -12.84 -15.59 10.75
C ASN A 71 -14.16 -15.62 9.96
N ASN A 72 -14.41 -14.63 9.10
CA ASN A 72 -15.60 -14.60 8.24
C ASN A 72 -15.59 -15.67 7.13
N ARG A 73 -14.44 -16.29 6.84
CA ARG A 73 -14.32 -17.33 5.80
C ARG A 73 -13.87 -18.68 6.34
N PHE A 74 -13.12 -18.69 7.43
CA PHE A 74 -12.54 -19.89 8.01
C PHE A 74 -12.85 -19.93 9.51
N ALA A 75 -13.58 -20.96 9.94
CA ALA A 75 -13.91 -21.13 11.35
C ALA A 75 -12.70 -21.64 12.15
N GLY A 76 -12.54 -21.18 13.39
CA GLY A 76 -11.59 -21.75 14.34
C GLY A 76 -10.11 -21.39 14.13
N ILE A 77 -9.78 -20.35 13.37
CA ILE A 77 -8.38 -19.92 13.21
C ILE A 77 -7.81 -19.43 14.55
N ARG A 78 -6.63 -19.94 14.92
CA ARG A 78 -5.92 -19.55 16.14
C ARG A 78 -5.27 -18.17 15.98
N ASN A 79 -5.28 -17.38 17.05
CA ASN A 79 -4.69 -16.03 17.08
C ASN A 79 -3.22 -15.99 16.67
N LYS A 80 -2.44 -16.99 17.09
CA LYS A 80 -1.02 -17.12 16.74
C LYS A 80 -0.83 -17.27 15.22
N ASP A 81 -1.73 -18.00 14.56
CA ASP A 81 -1.62 -18.21 13.11
C ASP A 81 -2.00 -16.95 12.33
N VAL A 82 -3.00 -16.20 12.81
CA VAL A 82 -3.37 -14.90 12.22
C VAL A 82 -2.20 -13.91 12.31
N LEU A 83 -1.61 -13.78 13.50
CA LEU A 83 -0.48 -12.86 13.71
C LEU A 83 0.76 -13.32 12.93
N GLY A 84 1.05 -14.61 12.92
CA GLY A 84 2.14 -15.20 12.14
C GLY A 84 1.99 -14.93 10.64
N SER A 85 0.79 -15.14 10.09
CA SER A 85 0.47 -14.82 8.69
C SER A 85 0.64 -13.32 8.40
N LEU A 86 0.14 -12.44 9.29
CA LEU A 86 0.26 -10.99 9.13
C LEU A 86 1.72 -10.55 9.05
N LEU A 87 2.53 -10.97 10.02
CA LEU A 87 3.95 -10.61 10.11
C LEU A 87 4.76 -11.22 8.96
N PHE A 88 4.51 -12.48 8.61
CA PHE A 88 5.12 -13.13 7.45
C PHE A 88 4.84 -12.35 6.16
N GLY A 89 3.59 -11.92 5.97
CA GLY A 89 3.21 -11.03 4.87
C GLY A 89 4.00 -9.73 4.86
N TYR A 90 4.14 -9.05 6.00
CA TYR A 90 4.94 -7.82 6.10
C TYR A 90 6.41 -8.06 5.78
N THR A 91 7.01 -9.12 6.29
CA THR A 91 8.41 -9.48 5.99
C THR A 91 8.63 -9.72 4.49
N LEU A 92 7.75 -10.50 3.84
CA LEU A 92 7.80 -10.68 2.39
C LEU A 92 7.55 -9.37 1.63
N GLY A 93 6.68 -8.51 2.16
CA GLY A 93 6.43 -7.18 1.64
C GLY A 93 7.66 -6.28 1.63
N LEU A 94 8.49 -6.34 2.66
CA LEU A 94 9.71 -5.54 2.78
C LEU A 94 10.77 -5.95 1.75
N ILE A 95 10.88 -7.24 1.46
CA ILE A 95 11.90 -7.79 0.56
C ILE A 95 11.47 -7.66 -0.92
N THR A 96 10.16 -7.58 -1.19
CA THR A 96 9.65 -7.58 -2.57
C THR A 96 9.34 -6.17 -3.11
N PRO A 97 9.65 -5.91 -4.39
CA PRO A 97 9.39 -4.62 -5.00
C PRO A 97 7.89 -4.30 -5.02
N GLY A 98 7.51 -3.10 -4.59
CA GLY A 98 6.10 -2.68 -4.52
C GLY A 98 5.27 -3.41 -3.47
N ARG A 99 5.89 -4.09 -2.50
CA ARG A 99 5.23 -4.83 -1.41
C ARG A 99 4.26 -5.90 -1.89
N ILE A 100 4.50 -6.47 -3.07
CA ILE A 100 3.68 -7.55 -3.64
C ILE A 100 3.74 -8.82 -2.80
N GLY A 101 4.82 -9.05 -2.08
CA GLY A 101 5.02 -10.21 -1.20
C GLY A 101 4.06 -10.27 -0.03
N GLU A 102 3.42 -9.15 0.35
CA GLU A 102 2.32 -9.18 1.32
C GLU A 102 1.13 -10.02 0.83
N LEU A 103 0.97 -10.22 -0.48
CA LEU A 103 -0.03 -11.14 -1.04
C LEU A 103 0.25 -12.61 -0.68
N GLY A 104 1.49 -12.92 -0.27
CA GLY A 104 1.92 -14.24 0.18
C GLY A 104 1.39 -14.68 1.55
N ARG A 105 0.54 -13.90 2.23
CA ARG A 105 -0.06 -14.25 3.53
C ARG A 105 -0.72 -15.64 3.55
N GLY A 106 -1.29 -16.07 2.42
CA GLY A 106 -1.90 -17.40 2.27
C GLY A 106 -0.91 -18.57 2.30
N LEU A 107 0.38 -18.33 2.05
CA LEU A 107 1.42 -19.36 2.15
C LEU A 107 1.62 -19.84 3.60
N PHE A 108 1.24 -19.03 4.59
CA PHE A 108 1.33 -19.35 6.01
C PHE A 108 0.31 -20.43 6.46
N PHE A 109 -0.76 -20.66 5.68
CA PHE A 109 -1.83 -21.60 6.01
C PHE A 109 -1.83 -22.79 5.04
N PRO A 110 -1.01 -23.84 5.28
CA PRO A 110 -1.06 -25.05 4.47
C PRO A 110 -2.44 -25.72 4.61
N GLY A 111 -3.06 -26.08 3.47
CA GLY A 111 -4.37 -26.73 3.43
C GLY A 111 -5.59 -25.79 3.36
N GLN A 112 -5.39 -24.47 3.47
CA GLN A 112 -6.45 -23.49 3.20
C GLN A 112 -6.36 -22.97 1.76
N ASP A 113 -7.49 -22.52 1.20
CA ASP A 113 -7.49 -21.92 -0.13
C ASP A 113 -6.69 -20.60 -0.16
N ARG A 114 -5.48 -20.69 -0.70
CA ARG A 114 -4.53 -19.57 -0.83
C ARG A 114 -5.10 -18.44 -1.68
N LEU A 115 -5.95 -18.76 -2.66
CA LEU A 115 -6.54 -17.75 -3.54
C LEU A 115 -7.58 -16.92 -2.79
N THR A 116 -8.44 -17.57 -1.99
CA THR A 116 -9.37 -16.89 -1.08
C THR A 116 -8.62 -15.99 -0.09
N ILE A 117 -7.54 -16.48 0.53
CA ILE A 117 -6.75 -15.65 1.49
C ILE A 117 -6.11 -14.45 0.77
N THR A 118 -5.60 -14.65 -0.43
CA THR A 118 -5.05 -13.55 -1.25
C THR A 118 -6.13 -12.53 -1.59
N GLY A 119 -7.34 -12.97 -1.96
CA GLY A 119 -8.48 -12.09 -2.22
C GLY A 119 -8.91 -11.29 -1.00
N LEU A 120 -8.93 -11.91 0.19
CA LEU A 120 -9.18 -11.21 1.46
C LEU A 120 -8.12 -10.13 1.73
N ASN A 121 -6.85 -10.40 1.41
CA ASN A 121 -5.79 -9.41 1.57
C ASN A 121 -5.89 -8.25 0.56
N VAL A 122 -6.33 -8.52 -0.68
CA VAL A 122 -6.63 -7.45 -1.65
C VAL A 122 -7.77 -6.58 -1.14
N LEU A 123 -8.82 -7.17 -0.58
CA LEU A 123 -9.91 -6.43 0.04
C LEU A 123 -9.43 -5.59 1.24
N ASP A 124 -8.58 -6.16 2.09
CA ASP A 124 -7.96 -5.49 3.22
C ASP A 124 -7.18 -4.23 2.80
N LYS A 125 -6.39 -4.35 1.72
CA LYS A 125 -5.61 -3.25 1.14
C LYS A 125 -6.50 -2.21 0.48
N ALA A 126 -7.52 -2.63 -0.26
CA ALA A 126 -8.46 -1.70 -0.90
C ALA A 126 -9.20 -0.86 0.15
N ALA A 127 -9.67 -1.48 1.23
CA ALA A 127 -10.30 -0.78 2.35
C ALA A 127 -9.35 0.25 2.98
N ASN A 128 -8.09 -0.14 3.24
CA ASN A 128 -7.08 0.80 3.73
C ASN A 128 -6.84 1.97 2.76
N GLN A 129 -6.75 1.68 1.46
CA GLN A 129 -6.49 2.69 0.45
C GLN A 129 -7.62 3.74 0.37
N VAL A 130 -8.87 3.29 0.48
CA VAL A 130 -10.05 4.17 0.55
C VAL A 130 -9.96 5.11 1.74
N ILE A 131 -9.64 4.58 2.92
CA ILE A 131 -9.52 5.37 4.15
C ILE A 131 -8.39 6.41 4.00
N ILE A 132 -7.21 5.98 3.54
CA ILE A 132 -6.04 6.86 3.36
C ILE A 132 -6.36 7.99 2.37
N PHE A 133 -6.97 7.69 1.23
CA PHE A 133 -7.32 8.73 0.28
C PHE A 133 -8.42 9.66 0.81
N THR A 134 -9.41 9.13 1.53
CA THR A 134 -10.48 9.95 2.11
C THR A 134 -9.92 10.91 3.15
N LEU A 135 -9.19 10.40 4.15
CA LEU A 135 -8.61 11.23 5.20
C LEU A 135 -7.51 12.16 4.66
N GLY A 136 -6.68 11.67 3.74
CA GLY A 136 -5.66 12.48 3.07
C GLY A 136 -6.25 13.61 2.23
N GLY A 137 -7.37 13.35 1.55
CA GLY A 137 -8.12 14.37 0.81
C GLY A 137 -8.69 15.44 1.75
N ILE A 138 -9.30 15.03 2.87
CA ILE A 138 -9.79 15.95 3.89
C ILE A 138 -8.64 16.80 4.45
N ALA A 139 -7.52 16.18 4.82
CA ALA A 139 -6.34 16.89 5.33
C ALA A 139 -5.79 17.90 4.31
N LEU A 140 -5.70 17.51 3.03
CA LEU A 140 -5.26 18.40 1.95
C LEU A 140 -6.20 19.60 1.80
N LEU A 141 -7.51 19.38 1.83
CA LEU A 141 -8.49 20.47 1.79
C LEU A 141 -8.28 21.41 2.97
N THR A 142 -8.18 20.90 4.20
CA THR A 142 -7.97 21.74 5.39
C THR A 142 -6.70 22.58 5.29
N LEU A 143 -5.60 22.01 4.77
CA LEU A 143 -4.34 22.72 4.58
C LEU A 143 -4.50 23.87 3.59
N ILE A 144 -5.21 23.65 2.48
CA ILE A 144 -5.40 24.66 1.44
C ILE A 144 -6.29 25.81 1.91
N PHE A 145 -7.37 25.49 2.65
CA PHE A 145 -8.20 26.50 3.31
C PHE A 145 -7.42 27.29 4.37
N HIS A 146 -6.61 26.61 5.19
CA HIS A 146 -5.86 27.26 6.27
C HIS A 146 -4.74 28.17 5.76
N TYR A 147 -3.96 27.73 4.77
CA TYR A 147 -2.82 28.49 4.24
C TYR A 147 -3.18 29.42 3.07
N GLN A 148 -4.47 29.58 2.75
CA GLN A 148 -4.95 30.35 1.58
C GLN A 148 -4.19 30.00 0.28
N ALA A 149 -3.81 28.72 0.13
CA ALA A 149 -3.01 28.24 -1.01
C ALA A 149 -3.78 28.30 -2.35
N TRP A 150 -5.02 28.79 -2.34
CA TRP A 150 -5.84 29.11 -3.53
C TRP A 150 -5.16 30.04 -4.53
N SER A 151 -4.19 30.85 -4.08
CA SER A 151 -3.42 31.76 -4.93
C SER A 151 -2.40 31.04 -5.82
N ILE A 152 -1.97 29.83 -5.46
CA ILE A 152 -1.01 29.05 -6.24
C ILE A 152 -1.75 28.36 -7.40
N HIS A 153 -1.49 28.80 -8.63
CA HIS A 153 -2.15 28.28 -9.84
C HIS A 153 -2.02 26.75 -9.97
N ASP A 154 -0.85 26.20 -9.64
CA ASP A 154 -0.55 24.76 -9.74
C ASP A 154 -1.25 23.91 -8.67
N ALA A 155 -1.62 24.49 -7.53
CA ALA A 155 -2.29 23.76 -6.45
C ALA A 155 -3.72 23.35 -6.84
N ARG A 156 -4.34 24.08 -7.78
CA ARG A 156 -5.72 23.81 -8.26
C ARG A 156 -5.78 22.52 -9.09
N TRP A 157 -4.81 22.30 -9.97
CA TRP A 157 -4.75 21.07 -10.77
C TRP A 157 -4.51 19.83 -9.91
N LEU A 158 -3.63 19.94 -8.92
CA LEU A 158 -3.39 18.86 -7.96
C LEU A 158 -4.64 18.52 -7.16
N LEU A 159 -5.44 19.52 -6.78
CA LEU A 159 -6.73 19.32 -6.13
C LEU A 159 -7.73 18.59 -7.01
N PHE A 160 -7.89 19.01 -8.27
CA PHE A 160 -8.80 18.34 -9.20
C PHE A 160 -8.40 16.90 -9.47
N ILE A 161 -7.10 16.64 -9.68
CA ILE A 161 -6.58 15.28 -9.88
C ILE A 161 -6.79 14.44 -8.61
N GLY A 162 -6.49 14.99 -7.44
CA GLY A 162 -6.69 14.32 -6.15
C GLY A 162 -8.16 13.98 -5.89
N ALA A 163 -9.06 14.92 -6.14
CA ALA A 163 -10.51 14.72 -6.02
C ALA A 163 -11.03 13.68 -7.03
N ALA A 164 -10.60 13.76 -8.29
CA ALA A 164 -10.97 12.79 -9.33
C ALA A 164 -10.47 11.38 -8.99
N ALA A 165 -9.23 11.25 -8.49
CA ALA A 165 -8.69 9.97 -8.05
C ALA A 165 -9.46 9.40 -6.85
N LEU A 166 -9.83 10.25 -5.90
CA LEU A 166 -10.65 9.87 -4.74
C LEU A 166 -12.04 9.40 -5.17
N VAL A 167 -12.70 10.12 -6.07
CA VAL A 167 -14.00 9.71 -6.65
C VAL A 167 -13.86 8.39 -7.41
N ALA A 168 -12.83 8.23 -8.25
CA ALA A 168 -12.60 7.00 -8.98
C ALA A 168 -12.42 5.79 -8.05
N VAL A 169 -11.70 5.96 -6.94
CA VAL A 169 -11.51 4.92 -5.92
C VAL A 169 -12.83 4.57 -5.24
N TRP A 170 -13.61 5.57 -4.83
CA TRP A 170 -14.94 5.34 -4.26
C TRP A 170 -15.89 4.65 -5.24
N VAL A 171 -15.88 5.03 -6.52
CA VAL A 171 -16.67 4.40 -7.57
C VAL A 171 -16.28 2.92 -7.73
N VAL A 172 -14.99 2.60 -7.77
CA VAL A 172 -14.55 1.19 -7.89
C VAL A 172 -14.96 0.37 -6.67
N VAL A 173 -14.89 0.94 -5.47
CA VAL A 173 -15.23 0.25 -4.21
C VAL A 173 -16.73 0.05 -4.04
N LEU A 174 -17.54 1.05 -4.40
CA LEU A 174 -19.00 0.98 -4.32
C LEU A 174 -19.62 0.15 -5.46
N ASN A 175 -18.86 -0.20 -6.50
CA ASN A 175 -19.32 -1.03 -7.62
C ASN A 175 -18.79 -2.48 -7.51
N PRO A 176 -19.51 -3.39 -6.83
CA PRO A 176 -19.09 -4.78 -6.67
C PRO A 176 -18.97 -5.54 -8.01
N SER A 177 -19.62 -5.05 -9.08
CA SER A 177 -19.50 -5.60 -10.44
C SER A 177 -18.11 -5.37 -11.06
N LEU A 178 -17.48 -4.21 -10.82
CA LEU A 178 -16.14 -3.91 -11.30
C LEU A 178 -15.09 -4.72 -10.53
N LEU A 179 -15.28 -4.84 -9.21
CA LEU A 179 -14.42 -5.65 -8.35
C LEU A 179 -14.45 -7.12 -8.79
N LYS A 180 -15.65 -7.66 -9.06
CA LYS A 180 -15.82 -9.02 -9.61
C LYS A 180 -15.13 -9.19 -10.97
N ARG A 181 -15.25 -8.22 -11.89
CA ARG A 181 -14.59 -8.28 -13.21
C ARG A 181 -13.07 -8.30 -13.10
N ILE A 182 -12.49 -7.47 -12.24
CA ILE A 182 -11.04 -7.43 -12.01
C ILE A 182 -10.56 -8.76 -11.42
N LEU A 183 -11.27 -9.29 -10.42
CA LEU A 183 -10.94 -10.58 -9.81
C LEU A 183 -11.05 -11.74 -10.81
N GLN A 184 -12.07 -11.75 -11.67
CA GLN A 184 -12.25 -12.78 -12.71
C GLN A 184 -11.14 -12.71 -13.77
N GLN A 185 -10.71 -11.52 -14.18
CA GLN A 185 -9.60 -11.35 -15.12
C GLN A 185 -8.27 -11.83 -14.53
N LEU A 186 -8.06 -11.67 -13.23
CA LEU A 186 -6.88 -12.18 -12.53
C LEU A 186 -6.92 -13.70 -12.37
N GLN A 187 -8.08 -14.28 -12.06
CA GLN A 187 -8.27 -15.75 -12.01
C GLN A 187 -7.99 -16.41 -13.37
N LYS A 188 -8.43 -15.79 -14.47
CA LYS A 188 -8.23 -16.32 -15.83
C LYS A 188 -6.76 -16.36 -16.27
N GLN A 189 -5.86 -15.66 -15.57
CA GLN A 189 -4.43 -15.60 -15.86
C GLN A 189 -3.60 -16.55 -14.99
N MET A 190 -4.19 -17.20 -13.97
CA MET A 190 -3.50 -18.23 -13.19
C MET A 190 -3.75 -19.61 -13.80
N PRO A 191 -2.71 -20.45 -13.98
CA PRO A 191 -2.90 -21.83 -14.42
C PRO A 191 -3.75 -22.61 -13.40
N PRO A 192 -4.58 -23.58 -13.84
CA PRO A 192 -5.32 -24.43 -12.91
C PRO A 192 -4.32 -25.20 -12.03
N GLY A 193 -4.52 -25.09 -10.72
CA GLY A 193 -3.76 -25.83 -9.70
C GLY A 193 -4.41 -27.15 -9.35
#